data_AF-A0A371RFC5-F1
#
_entry.id   AF-A0A371RFC5-F1
#
_cell.length_a   1.000
_cell.length_b   1.000
_cell.length_c   1.000
_cell.angle_alpha   90.00
_cell.angle_beta   90.00
_cell.angle_gamma   90.00
#
_symmetry.space_group_name_H-M   'P 1'
#
loop_
_entity.id
_entity.type
_entity.pdbx_description
1 polymer ?
#
loop_
_entity_poly.entity_id
_entity_poly.type
_entity_poly.pdbx_seq_one_letter_code
_entity_poly.pdbx_strand_id
1 'polypeptide(L)'
;MIGKLLSFDKLMGEGLIKLLYYIGLIFITLGALGSLFAALAAFRLSFGAGFSGLLLTCFGYVVGVLVWRVTCELWIVLFAQYNKVSKIEAAVVKKDGD
;
A
#
# COMPACT_ATOMS: atom_id res chain seq x y z
N MET A 1 15.44 -21.67 -3.44
CA MET A 1 14.97 -20.59 -4.35
C MET A 1 14.18 -19.48 -3.64
N ILE A 2 13.54 -19.72 -2.49
CA ILE A 2 12.83 -18.67 -1.71
C ILE A 2 13.78 -17.73 -0.94
N GLY A 3 14.96 -18.21 -0.51
CA GLY A 3 15.93 -17.39 0.25
C GLY A 3 16.49 -16.19 -0.51
N LYS A 4 16.53 -16.23 -1.85
CA LYS A 4 17.02 -15.11 -2.68
C LYS A 4 16.01 -13.96 -2.82
N LEU A 5 14.73 -14.22 -2.55
CA LEU A 5 13.68 -13.20 -2.47
C LEU A 5 13.65 -12.49 -1.11
N LEU A 6 14.26 -13.10 -0.09
CA LEU A 6 14.41 -12.54 1.26
C LEU A 6 15.79 -11.89 1.49
N SER A 7 16.70 -11.96 0.54
CA SER A 7 17.94 -11.18 0.56
C SER A 7 17.61 -9.72 0.18
N PHE A 8 17.28 -8.93 1.20
CA PHE A 8 17.09 -7.47 1.19
C PHE A 8 18.38 -6.67 0.89
N ASP A 9 19.32 -7.26 0.14
CA ASP A 9 20.67 -6.74 -0.07
C ASP A 9 20.73 -5.74 -1.25
N LYS A 10 19.65 -5.63 -2.02
CA LYS A 10 19.48 -4.64 -3.08
C LYS A 10 18.23 -3.85 -2.77
N LEU A 11 18.34 -2.52 -2.67
CA LEU A 11 17.20 -1.60 -2.58
C LEU A 11 16.24 -1.86 -3.75
N MET A 12 15.33 -2.81 -3.58
CA MET A 12 14.20 -3.06 -4.47
C MET A 12 13.11 -1.99 -4.24
N GLY A 13 13.51 -0.75 -3.96
CA GLY A 13 12.64 0.27 -3.36
C GLY A 13 11.39 0.52 -4.18
N GLU A 14 11.52 1.15 -5.35
CA GLU A 14 10.35 1.52 -6.15
C GLU A 14 9.59 0.34 -6.76
N GLY A 15 10.30 -0.71 -7.20
CA GLY A 15 9.69 -1.85 -7.86
C GLY A 15 8.81 -2.68 -6.93
N LEU A 16 9.29 -2.94 -5.71
CA LEU A 16 8.55 -3.73 -4.71
C LEU A 16 7.31 -2.98 -4.21
N ILE A 17 7.40 -1.66 -4.04
CA ILE A 17 6.25 -0.85 -3.59
C ILE A 17 5.16 -0.78 -4.66
N LYS A 18 5.53 -0.73 -5.95
CA LYS A 18 4.56 -0.85 -7.04
C LYS A 18 3.85 -2.21 -7.02
N LEU A 19 4.58 -3.30 -6.77
CA LEU A 19 3.97 -4.63 -6.62
C LEU A 19 3.01 -4.67 -5.42
N LEU A 20 3.43 -4.10 -4.28
CA LEU A 20 2.63 -4.02 -3.07
C LEU A 20 1.38 -3.15 -3.25
N TYR A 21 1.46 -2.09 -4.06
CA TYR A 21 0.31 -1.26 -4.42
C TYR A 21 -0.80 -2.09 -5.06
N TYR A 22 -0.48 -2.86 -6.10
CA TYR A 22 -1.47 -3.71 -6.78
C TYR A 22 -2.03 -4.79 -5.84
N ILE A 23 -1.18 -5.42 -5.03
CA ILE A 23 -1.61 -6.41 -4.04
C ILE A 23 -2.58 -5.79 -3.03
N GLY A 24 -2.24 -4.64 -2.47
CA GLY A 24 -3.11 -3.95 -1.51
C GLY A 24 -4.42 -3.49 -2.12
N LEU A 25 -4.41 -3.05 -3.38
CA LEU A 25 -5.64 -2.68 -4.10
C LEU A 25 -6.55 -3.89 -4.29
N ILE A 26 -6.00 -5.07 -4.58
CA ILE A 26 -6.75 -6.34 -4.61
C ILE A 26 -7.36 -6.63 -3.24
N PHE A 27 -6.59 -6.52 -2.15
CA PHE A 27 -7.10 -6.76 -0.79
C PHE A 27 -8.20 -5.78 -0.38
N ILE A 28 -8.06 -4.49 -0.69
CA ILE A 28 -9.09 -3.47 -0.41
C ILE A 28 -10.36 -3.78 -1.19
N THR A 29 -10.22 -4.19 -2.46
CA THR A 29 -11.37 -4.53 -3.31
C THR A 29 -12.08 -5.80 -2.83
N LEU A 30 -11.32 -6.83 -2.44
CA LEU A 30 -11.88 -8.06 -1.85
C LEU A 30 -12.52 -7.79 -0.49
N GLY A 31 -11.91 -6.96 0.35
CA GLY A 31 -12.47 -6.55 1.64
C GLY A 31 -13.75 -5.74 1.48
N ALA A 32 -13.82 -4.87 0.46
CA ALA A 32 -15.03 -4.14 0.11
C ALA A 32 -16.15 -5.08 -0.39
N LEU A 33 -15.82 -6.08 -1.20
CA LEU A 33 -16.77 -7.12 -1.59
C LEU A 33 -17.30 -7.89 -0.38
N GLY A 34 -16.41 -8.34 0.51
CA GLY A 34 -16.79 -9.06 1.72
C GLY A 34 -17.70 -8.23 2.64
N SER A 35 -17.36 -6.96 2.84
CA SER A 35 -18.18 -6.02 3.63
C SER A 35 -19.51 -5.66 2.95
N LEU A 36 -19.58 -5.69 1.61
CA LEU A 36 -20.83 -5.54 0.87
C LEU A 36 -21.77 -6.73 1.13
N PHE A 37 -21.27 -7.97 1.06
CA PHE A 37 -22.05 -9.15 1.38
C PHE A 37 -22.49 -9.17 2.85
N ALA A 38 -21.61 -8.74 3.76
CA ALA A 38 -21.95 -8.61 5.18
C ALA A 38 -23.05 -7.57 5.42
N ALA A 39 -22.98 -6.41 4.76
CA ALA A 39 -24.02 -5.39 4.82
C ALA A 39 -25.35 -5.89 4.25
N LEU A 40 -25.32 -6.65 3.15
CA LEU A 40 -26.52 -7.25 2.57
C LEU A 40 -27.14 -8.30 3.51
N ALA A 41 -26.33 -9.13 4.15
CA ALA A 41 -26.79 -10.09 5.14
C ALA A 41 -27.41 -9.39 6.38
N ALA A 42 -26.88 -8.24 6.78
CA ALA A 42 -27.37 -7.46 7.92
C ALA A 42 -28.80 -6.93 7.74
N PHE A 43 -29.31 -6.79 6.50
CA PHE A 43 -30.72 -6.47 6.25
C PHE A 43 -31.69 -7.53 6.80
N ARG A 44 -31.24 -8.79 6.96
CA ARG A 44 -32.05 -9.84 7.58
C ARG A 44 -32.26 -9.61 9.08
N LEU A 45 -31.39 -8.83 9.71
CA LEU A 45 -31.41 -8.56 11.14
C LEU A 45 -32.13 -7.23 11.43
N SER A 46 -31.82 -6.19 10.66
CA SER A 46 -32.54 -4.91 10.70
C SER A 46 -32.26 -4.08 9.44
N PHE A 47 -33.28 -3.37 8.95
CA PHE A 47 -33.13 -2.44 7.85
C PHE A 47 -32.08 -1.36 8.14
N GLY A 48 -32.06 -0.84 9.38
CA GLY A 48 -31.09 0.18 9.79
C GLY A 48 -29.65 -0.30 9.73
N ALA A 49 -29.40 -1.54 10.19
CA ALA A 49 -28.06 -2.15 10.19
C ALA A 49 -27.55 -2.41 8.76
N GLY A 50 -28.42 -2.89 7.87
CA GLY A 50 -28.09 -3.09 6.46
C GLY A 50 -27.77 -1.78 5.74
N PHE A 51 -28.59 -0.74 5.95
CA PHE A 51 -28.39 0.57 5.33
C PHE A 51 -27.11 1.27 5.82
N SER A 52 -26.86 1.27 7.13
CA SER A 52 -25.62 1.83 7.69
C SER A 52 -24.39 1.04 7.21
N GLY A 53 -24.52 -0.29 7.09
CA GLY A 53 -23.47 -1.16 6.57
C GLY A 53 -23.10 -0.83 5.12
N LEU A 54 -24.10 -0.62 4.25
CA LEU A 54 -23.85 -0.24 2.85
C LEU A 54 -23.14 1.11 2.73
N LEU A 55 -23.62 2.11 3.48
CA LEU A 55 -23.02 3.44 3.52
C LEU A 55 -21.56 3.38 3.98
N LEU A 56 -21.30 2.64 5.06
CA LEU A 56 -19.95 2.47 5.60
C LEU A 56 -19.03 1.71 4.64
N THR A 57 -19.53 0.69 3.94
CA THR A 57 -18.77 -0.05 2.93
C THR A 57 -18.38 0.85 1.76
N CYS A 58 -19.32 1.62 1.21
CA CYS A 58 -19.02 2.54 0.11
C CYS A 58 -18.00 3.60 0.53
N PHE A 59 -18.22 4.24 1.69
CA PHE A 59 -17.33 5.28 2.18
C PHE A 59 -15.95 4.71 2.55
N GLY A 60 -15.93 3.56 3.22
CA GLY A 60 -14.74 2.83 3.61
C GLY A 60 -13.91 2.37 2.43
N TYR A 61 -14.53 1.95 1.32
CA TYR A 61 -13.81 1.60 0.10
C TYR A 61 -13.11 2.83 -0.52
N VAL A 62 -13.84 3.94 -0.69
CA VAL A 62 -13.28 5.17 -1.27
C VAL A 62 -12.12 5.69 -0.40
N VAL A 63 -12.35 5.80 0.91
CA VAL A 63 -11.30 6.25 1.86
C VAL A 63 -10.14 5.27 1.89
N GLY A 64 -10.41 3.96 1.91
CA GLY A 64 -9.39 2.92 1.91
C GLY A 64 -8.47 3.00 0.70
N VAL A 65 -9.02 3.15 -0.50
CA VAL A 65 -8.23 3.33 -1.74
C VAL A 65 -7.39 4.61 -1.69
N LEU A 66 -7.95 5.73 -1.22
CA LEU A 66 -7.23 7.00 -1.10
C LEU A 66 -6.06 6.91 -0.11
N VAL A 67 -6.32 6.39 1.10
CA VAL A 67 -5.30 6.22 2.14
C VAL A 67 -4.19 5.28 1.67
N TRP A 68 -4.55 4.19 0.99
CA TRP A 68 -3.58 3.24 0.45
C TRP A 68 -2.68 3.90 -0.59
N ARG A 69 -3.26 4.66 -1.51
CA ARG A 69 -2.51 5.42 -2.53
C ARG A 69 -1.51 6.38 -1.89
N VAL A 70 -1.96 7.18 -0.92
CA VAL A 70 -1.10 8.14 -0.22
C VAL A 70 0.03 7.42 0.52
N THR A 71 -0.27 6.30 1.18
CA THR A 71 0.73 5.50 1.91
C THR A 71 1.80 4.95 0.96
N CYS A 72 1.40 4.41 -0.19
CA CYS A 72 2.34 3.91 -1.20
C CYS A 72 3.19 5.04 -1.80
N GLU A 73 2.61 6.20 -2.08
CA GLU A 73 3.36 7.37 -2.57
C GLU A 73 4.39 7.85 -1.54
N LEU A 74 4.02 7.92 -0.25
CA LEU A 74 4.94 8.28 0.82
C LEU A 74 6.12 7.31 0.94
N TRP A 75 5.88 6.01 0.85
CA TRP A 75 6.96 5.03 0.87
C TRP A 75 7.91 5.21 -0.33
N ILE A 76 7.39 5.37 -1.55
CA ILE A 76 8.22 5.63 -2.74
C ILE A 76 9.09 6.87 -2.54
N VAL A 77 8.51 7.96 -2.04
CA VAL A 77 9.23 9.22 -1.80
C VAL A 77 10.36 9.02 -0.79
N LEU A 78 10.11 8.31 0.31
CA LEU A 78 11.14 8.03 1.32
C LEU A 78 12.31 7.22 0.74
N PHE A 79 12.01 6.17 -0.03
CA PHE A 79 13.05 5.39 -0.70
C PHE A 79 13.81 6.20 -1.77
N ALA A 80 13.12 7.08 -2.49
CA ALA A 80 13.75 7.97 -3.46
C ALA A 80 14.73 8.94 -2.80
N GLN A 81 14.40 9.48 -1.60
CA GLN A 81 15.30 10.35 -0.85
C GLN A 81 16.53 9.60 -0.35
N TYR A 82 16.36 8.41 0.23
CA TYR A 82 17.47 7.58 0.68
C TYR A 82 18.48 7.30 -0.44
N ASN A 83 17.99 6.97 -1.64
CA ASN A 83 18.83 6.74 -2.81
C ASN A 83 19.60 7.99 -3.27
N LYS A 84 19.05 9.20 -3.07
CA LYS A 84 19.73 10.45 -3.42
C LYS A 84 20.87 10.75 -2.44
N VAL A 85 20.66 10.57 -1.14
CA VAL A 85 21.68 10.80 -0.11
C VAL A 85 22.86 9.85 -0.28
N SER A 86 22.58 8.56 -0.49
CA SER A 86 23.63 7.54 -0.72
C SER A 86 24.49 7.84 -1.95
N LYS A 87 23.91 8.42 -3.02
CA LYS A 87 24.68 8.84 -4.21
C LYS A 87 25.62 10.01 -3.94
N ILE A 88 25.22 10.95 -3.08
CA ILE A 88 26.05 12.11 -2.73
C ILE A 88 27.23 11.65 -1.87
N GLU A 89 27.01 10.77 -0.90
CA GLU A 89 28.07 10.18 -0.09
C GLU A 89 29.13 9.48 -0.95
N ALA A 90 28.70 8.65 -1.90
CA ALA A 90 29.61 7.98 -2.83
C ALA A 90 30.42 8.95 -3.71
N ALA A 91 29.84 10.10 -4.08
CA ALA A 91 30.52 11.13 -4.88
C ALA A 91 31.53 11.95 -4.06
N VAL A 92 31.24 12.20 -2.77
CA VAL A 92 32.16 12.90 -1.85
C VAL A 92 33.37 12.00 -1.55
N VAL A 93 33.17 10.73 -1.21
CA VAL A 93 34.25 9.77 -0.94
C VAL A 93 35.21 9.63 -2.13
N LYS A 94 34.71 9.66 -3.37
CA LYS A 94 35.55 9.58 -4.57
C LYS A 94 36.42 10.83 -4.75
N LYS A 95 35.98 11.99 -4.27
CA LYS A 95 36.68 13.26 -4.44
C LYS A 95 37.80 13.48 -3.41
N ASP A 96 37.70 12.87 -2.22
CA ASP A 96 38.75 12.95 -1.19
C ASP A 96 39.87 11.91 -1.39
N GLY A 97 39.68 10.96 -2.32
CA GLY A 97 40.67 9.94 -2.68
C GLY A 97 41.50 10.23 -3.93
N ASP A 98 41.34 11.41 -4.55
CA ASP A 98 42.04 11.92 -5.74
C ASP A 98 42.67 13.28 -5.41
#